data_AF-A0A4R0IAQ7-F1
#
_entry.id   AF-A0A4R0IAQ7-F1
#
_cell.length_a   1.000
_cell.length_b   1.000
_cell.length_c   1.000
_cell.angle_alpha   90.00
_cell.angle_beta   90.00
_cell.angle_gamma   90.00
#
_symmetry.space_group_name_H-M   'P 1'
#
loop_
_entity.id
_entity.type
_entity.pdbx_description
1 polymer ?
#
loop_
_entity_poly.entity_id
_entity_poly.type
_entity_poly.pdbx_seq_one_letter_code
_entity_poly.pdbx_strand_id
1 'polypeptide(L)'
;MDASEKLIADTLSRHAADAPADDHLLAVVHARLRRRRTGRSIGATVLAFAAVATAITASHSLTTELRTDPQVARPGAPAPGWHWESYKTAQVQVPDSWTQYISGPAPCTTFANSAVPSVGRFNGWLGKYGYTCEDAVLPLGRRAPYLWFNDVQAPGTKRYDAGWTEETRLVGGTKISVLTNDDALRRRILDSARPITGTDYYGCPPTDLGPHGTGLDAKEQITSADVCEYWHGSLVAGSQLGAGTASAFAQRVNGSPEGSRSPRAKGCGNIDQRTYVVTLHGRAKSDSVWIIADYCITDRTVSTDDGITQRRADRGTLDLIQQGVHRPIQPSDIFDPVRPITPPNR
;
A
#
# COMPACT_ATOMS: atom_id res chain seq x y z
N MET A 1 -41.83 -26.19 -8.07
CA MET A 1 -40.88 -25.30 -8.75
C MET A 1 -41.57 -23.97 -8.90
N ASP A 2 -41.05 -22.93 -8.25
CA ASP A 2 -41.68 -21.61 -8.19
C ASP A 2 -41.58 -20.91 -9.56
N ALA A 3 -42.54 -20.03 -9.89
CA ALA A 3 -42.57 -19.30 -11.16
C ALA A 3 -41.33 -18.42 -11.34
N SER A 4 -40.76 -17.94 -10.23
CA SER A 4 -39.51 -17.16 -10.19
C SER A 4 -38.30 -18.00 -10.61
N GLU A 5 -38.20 -19.24 -10.11
CA GLU A 5 -37.12 -20.19 -10.39
C GLU A 5 -37.11 -20.62 -11.86
N LYS A 6 -38.29 -20.81 -12.45
CA LYS A 6 -38.44 -21.08 -13.89
C LYS A 6 -37.98 -19.91 -14.76
N LEU A 7 -38.27 -18.68 -14.35
CA LEU A 7 -37.90 -17.48 -15.10
C LEU A 7 -36.38 -17.23 -15.06
N ILE A 8 -35.73 -17.54 -13.94
CA ILE A 8 -34.26 -17.51 -13.81
C ILE A 8 -33.63 -18.61 -14.66
N ALA A 9 -34.16 -19.83 -14.63
CA ALA A 9 -33.64 -20.93 -15.45
C ALA A 9 -33.77 -20.64 -16.96
N ASP A 10 -34.91 -20.10 -17.40
CA ASP A 10 -35.15 -19.74 -18.81
C ASP A 10 -34.25 -18.57 -19.26
N THR A 11 -34.01 -17.57 -18.40
CA THR A 11 -33.11 -16.47 -18.73
C THR A 11 -31.64 -16.91 -18.79
N LEU A 12 -31.20 -17.77 -17.87
CA LEU A 12 -29.85 -18.34 -17.91
C LEU A 12 -29.63 -19.26 -19.12
N SER A 13 -30.60 -20.11 -19.45
CA SER A 13 -30.52 -20.98 -20.63
C SER A 13 -30.50 -20.19 -21.93
N ARG A 14 -31.22 -19.06 -22.00
CA ARG A 14 -31.21 -18.18 -23.17
C ARG A 14 -29.85 -17.49 -23.34
N HIS A 15 -29.26 -16.99 -22.26
CA HIS A 15 -27.94 -16.36 -22.30
C HIS A 15 -26.79 -17.36 -22.53
N ALA A 16 -26.93 -18.61 -22.11
CA ALA A 16 -25.94 -19.65 -22.38
C ALA A 16 -25.85 -20.00 -23.88
N ALA A 17 -26.95 -19.90 -24.62
CA ALA A 17 -26.98 -20.14 -26.06
C ALA A 17 -26.37 -18.98 -26.88
N ASP A 18 -26.37 -17.76 -26.33
CA ASP A 18 -25.79 -16.57 -26.95
C ASP A 18 -24.30 -16.35 -26.57
N ALA A 19 -23.72 -17.25 -25.77
CA ALA A 19 -22.30 -17.18 -25.43
C ALA A 19 -21.44 -17.45 -26.68
N PRO A 20 -20.50 -16.55 -27.05
CA PRO A 20 -19.60 -16.80 -28.16
C PRO A 20 -18.80 -18.08 -27.89
N ALA A 21 -18.65 -18.94 -28.90
CA ALA A 21 -17.81 -20.12 -28.78
C ALA A 21 -16.35 -19.73 -28.44
N ASP A 22 -15.71 -20.52 -27.58
CA ASP A 22 -14.39 -20.23 -26.98
C ASP A 22 -13.27 -20.04 -28.04
N ASP A 23 -13.44 -20.62 -29.21
CA ASP A 23 -12.54 -20.52 -30.36
C ASP A 23 -12.51 -19.11 -30.98
N HIS A 24 -13.63 -18.38 -30.95
CA HIS A 24 -13.70 -17.00 -31.44
C HIS A 24 -13.00 -16.00 -30.52
N LEU A 25 -12.99 -16.23 -29.20
CA LEU A 25 -12.35 -15.33 -28.24
C LEU A 25 -10.83 -15.28 -28.44
N LEU A 26 -10.20 -16.43 -28.66
CA LEU A 26 -8.75 -16.49 -28.94
C LEU A 26 -8.42 -15.78 -30.25
N ALA A 27 -9.19 -16.00 -31.32
CA ALA A 27 -8.96 -15.33 -32.60
C ALA A 27 -9.07 -13.79 -32.50
N VAL A 28 -10.06 -13.28 -31.76
CA VAL A 28 -10.24 -11.83 -31.54
C VAL A 28 -9.10 -11.23 -30.72
N VAL A 29 -8.62 -11.92 -29.69
CA VAL A 29 -7.48 -11.48 -28.87
C VAL A 29 -6.19 -11.45 -29.70
N HIS A 30 -5.92 -12.49 -30.51
CA HIS A 30 -4.77 -12.53 -31.41
C HIS A 30 -4.80 -11.43 -32.47
N ALA A 31 -5.97 -11.15 -33.06
CA ALA A 31 -6.14 -10.06 -34.02
C ALA A 31 -5.87 -8.68 -33.38
N ARG A 32 -6.36 -8.46 -32.17
CA ARG A 32 -6.15 -7.20 -31.43
C ARG A 32 -4.68 -6.99 -31.03
N LEU A 33 -3.98 -8.07 -30.66
CA LEU A 33 -2.54 -8.03 -30.34
C LEU A 33 -1.67 -7.79 -31.58
N ARG A 34 -1.98 -8.41 -32.73
CA ARG A 34 -1.27 -8.13 -34.00
C ARG A 34 -1.39 -6.67 -34.42
N ARG A 35 -2.59 -6.07 -34.33
CA ARG A 35 -2.82 -4.66 -34.70
C ARG A 35 -2.03 -3.67 -33.85
N ARG A 36 -1.81 -3.98 -32.55
CA ARG A 36 -0.97 -3.15 -31.66
C ARG A 36 0.52 -3.23 -31.97
N ARG A 37 1.02 -4.36 -32.50
CA ARG A 37 2.44 -4.50 -32.87
C ARG A 37 2.79 -3.80 -34.18
N THR A 38 1.89 -3.80 -35.16
CA THR A 38 2.13 -3.12 -36.45
C THR A 38 2.00 -1.59 -36.37
N GLY A 39 1.31 -1.05 -35.36
CA GLY A 39 1.16 0.40 -35.18
C GLY A 39 2.36 1.12 -34.53
N ARG A 40 3.36 0.40 -34.01
CA ARG A 40 4.52 1.00 -33.32
C ARG A 40 5.76 1.20 -34.19
N SER A 41 5.75 0.76 -35.45
CA SER A 41 6.91 0.81 -36.35
C SER A 41 6.94 2.02 -37.30
N ILE A 42 5.92 2.89 -37.28
CA ILE A 42 5.78 4.02 -38.24
C ILE A 42 6.10 5.40 -37.60
N GLY A 43 6.29 5.46 -36.28
CA GLY A 43 6.46 6.73 -35.54
C GLY A 43 7.90 7.05 -35.12
N ALA A 44 8.91 6.86 -35.98
CA ALA A 44 10.32 7.08 -35.62
C ALA A 44 11.10 8.03 -36.55
N THR A 45 10.44 8.87 -37.37
CA THR A 45 11.16 9.62 -38.43
C THR A 45 10.77 11.10 -38.59
N VAL A 46 10.20 11.79 -37.59
CA VAL A 46 9.83 13.23 -37.73
C VAL A 46 10.12 14.10 -36.48
N LEU A 47 11.16 13.82 -35.69
CA LEU A 47 11.56 14.73 -34.59
C LEU A 47 13.06 15.04 -34.61
N ALA A 48 13.51 15.57 -35.75
CA ALA A 48 14.76 16.32 -35.84
C ALA A 48 14.40 17.61 -36.59
N PHE A 49 14.12 18.71 -35.88
CA PHE A 49 14.25 20.12 -36.36
C PHE A 49 13.68 21.21 -35.42
N ALA A 50 13.33 20.93 -34.16
CA ALA A 50 12.82 21.95 -33.22
C ALA A 50 13.63 22.05 -31.92
N ALA A 51 14.95 22.23 -32.01
CA ALA A 51 15.82 22.36 -30.83
C ALA A 51 16.93 23.40 -31.03
N VAL A 52 16.57 24.66 -31.33
CA VAL A 52 17.48 25.82 -31.20
C VAL A 52 16.66 27.07 -30.84
N ALA A 53 16.17 27.19 -29.60
CA ALA A 53 15.60 28.48 -29.13
C ALA A 53 15.39 28.65 -27.60
N THR A 54 15.65 27.67 -26.74
CA THR A 54 15.39 27.80 -25.29
C THR A 54 16.61 27.45 -24.45
N ALA A 55 17.72 28.13 -24.70
CA ALA A 55 18.95 28.02 -23.94
C ALA A 55 19.39 29.41 -23.45
N ILE A 56 18.67 30.01 -22.50
CA ILE A 56 19.11 31.04 -21.51
C ILE A 56 17.94 31.18 -20.51
N THR A 57 17.77 30.24 -19.57
CA THR A 57 17.03 30.42 -18.29
C THR A 57 17.18 29.22 -17.32
N ALA A 58 18.19 28.36 -17.49
CA ALA A 58 18.35 27.13 -16.70
C ALA A 58 19.72 27.01 -15.98
N SER A 59 20.36 28.12 -15.64
CA SER A 59 21.70 28.12 -15.02
C SER A 59 21.70 27.98 -13.49
N HIS A 60 20.53 27.90 -12.85
CA HIS A 60 20.42 27.81 -11.38
C HIS A 60 20.12 26.40 -10.83
N SER A 61 20.11 25.36 -11.68
CA SER A 61 19.84 23.97 -11.25
C SER A 61 21.02 23.00 -11.43
N LEU A 62 22.22 23.50 -11.74
CA LEU A 62 23.39 22.66 -12.06
C LEU A 62 24.24 22.21 -10.86
N THR A 63 23.76 22.40 -9.62
CA THR A 63 24.36 21.79 -8.42
C THR A 63 23.60 20.57 -7.91
N THR A 64 22.57 20.11 -8.62
CA THR A 64 21.99 18.79 -8.36
C THR A 64 22.94 17.74 -8.94
N GLU A 65 23.74 17.15 -8.06
CA GLU A 65 24.62 16.02 -8.35
C GLU A 65 23.91 14.99 -9.25
N LEU A 66 24.60 14.55 -10.29
CA LEU A 66 24.13 13.60 -11.31
C LEU A 66 23.82 12.24 -10.70
N ARG A 67 22.62 12.10 -10.13
CA ARG A 67 22.03 10.82 -9.81
C ARG A 67 21.67 10.12 -11.12
N THR A 68 22.38 9.05 -11.45
CA THR A 68 22.24 8.29 -12.71
C THR A 68 21.16 7.20 -12.65
N ASP A 69 20.44 7.07 -11.53
CA ASP A 69 19.32 6.15 -11.42
C ASP A 69 18.19 6.57 -12.37
N PRO A 70 17.64 5.67 -13.19
CA PRO A 70 16.50 5.99 -14.04
C PRO A 70 15.33 6.43 -13.17
N GLN A 71 15.01 7.73 -13.18
CA GLN A 71 13.84 8.25 -12.50
C GLN A 71 12.59 7.70 -13.19
N VAL A 72 12.01 6.64 -12.62
CA VAL A 72 10.60 6.33 -12.86
C VAL A 72 9.83 7.59 -12.45
N ALA A 73 9.05 8.14 -13.38
CA ALA A 73 8.31 9.38 -13.15
C ALA A 73 7.43 9.20 -11.91
N ARG A 74 7.88 9.79 -10.79
CA ARG A 74 7.09 9.82 -9.56
C ARG A 74 5.79 10.55 -9.88
N PRO A 75 4.70 10.19 -9.20
CA PRO A 75 3.56 11.06 -9.12
C PRO A 75 3.92 12.52 -8.88
N GLY A 76 3.10 13.43 -9.41
CA GLY A 76 3.15 14.82 -8.97
C GLY A 76 3.03 14.92 -7.45
N ALA A 77 3.65 15.96 -6.89
CA ALA A 77 3.55 16.30 -5.47
C ALA A 77 2.08 16.34 -5.03
N PRO A 78 1.77 15.93 -3.79
CA PRO A 78 0.41 16.01 -3.29
C PRO A 78 -0.06 17.47 -3.25
N ALA A 79 -1.36 17.67 -3.33
CA ALA A 79 -1.93 19.00 -3.20
C ALA A 79 -1.64 19.58 -1.80
N PRO A 80 -1.59 20.91 -1.61
CA PRO A 80 -1.36 21.50 -0.29
C PRO A 80 -2.41 21.02 0.74
N GLY A 81 -1.94 20.49 1.88
CA GLY A 81 -2.77 19.92 2.94
C GLY A 81 -3.23 18.47 2.68
N TRP A 82 -2.57 17.76 1.76
CA TRP A 82 -2.85 16.38 1.38
C TRP A 82 -1.56 15.57 1.34
N HIS A 83 -1.70 14.25 1.51
CA HIS A 83 -0.63 13.27 1.32
C HIS A 83 -1.14 12.07 0.52
N TRP A 84 -0.21 11.25 0.05
CA TRP A 84 -0.52 10.02 -0.67
C TRP A 84 -0.68 8.86 0.32
N GLU A 85 -1.68 8.02 0.06
CA GLU A 85 -1.88 6.73 0.71
C GLU A 85 -1.77 5.65 -0.34
N SER A 86 -1.08 4.56 -0.02
CA SER A 86 -0.87 3.42 -0.93
C SER A 86 -1.33 2.11 -0.31
N TYR A 87 -1.83 1.22 -1.15
CA TYR A 87 -2.18 -0.15 -0.79
C TYR A 87 -2.23 -1.04 -2.03
N LYS A 88 -1.54 -2.19 -1.98
CA LYS A 88 -1.37 -3.13 -3.09
C LYS A 88 -0.96 -2.41 -4.38
N THR A 89 -1.89 -2.26 -5.30
CA THR A 89 -1.70 -1.76 -6.66
C THR A 89 -2.31 -0.37 -6.87
N ALA A 90 -2.76 0.29 -5.81
CA ALA A 90 -3.40 1.59 -5.90
C ALA A 90 -2.81 2.60 -4.92
N GLN A 91 -2.92 3.87 -5.30
CA GLN A 91 -2.58 5.01 -4.46
C GLN A 91 -3.61 6.12 -4.65
N VAL A 92 -3.83 6.92 -3.62
CA VAL A 92 -4.85 7.98 -3.57
C VAL A 92 -4.42 9.08 -2.63
N GLN A 93 -4.82 10.34 -2.87
CA GLN A 93 -4.57 11.41 -1.91
C GLN A 93 -5.68 11.50 -0.87
N VAL A 94 -5.30 11.78 0.37
CA VAL A 94 -6.21 12.13 1.47
C VAL A 94 -5.72 13.39 2.19
N PRO A 95 -6.59 14.10 2.93
CA PRO A 95 -6.17 15.26 3.71
C PRO A 95 -5.15 14.88 4.80
N ASP A 96 -4.20 15.77 5.09
CA ASP A 96 -3.17 15.57 6.14
C ASP A 96 -3.73 15.38 7.55
N SER A 97 -4.97 15.79 7.78
CA SER A 97 -5.65 15.57 9.06
C SER A 97 -6.11 14.13 9.27
N TRP A 98 -6.08 13.27 8.23
CA TRP A 98 -6.52 11.87 8.30
C TRP A 98 -5.39 10.99 8.82
N THR A 99 -5.09 11.12 10.10
CA THR A 99 -3.95 10.44 10.76
C THR A 99 -4.34 9.17 11.50
N GLN A 100 -5.62 8.80 11.48
CA GLN A 100 -6.11 7.59 12.12
C GLN A 100 -6.12 6.43 11.13
N TYR A 101 -5.38 5.37 11.46
CA TYR A 101 -5.23 4.19 10.60
C TYR A 101 -5.87 2.97 11.25
N ILE A 102 -6.62 2.20 10.47
CA ILE A 102 -7.36 1.03 10.95
C ILE A 102 -7.05 -0.18 10.07
N SER A 103 -6.89 -1.34 10.69
CA SER A 103 -6.80 -2.60 9.97
C SER A 103 -8.07 -3.43 10.17
N GLY A 104 -8.61 -3.99 9.09
CA GLY A 104 -9.83 -4.80 9.12
C GLY A 104 -10.84 -4.44 8.03
N PRO A 105 -12.00 -5.10 8.00
CA PRO A 105 -13.07 -4.75 7.06
C PRO A 105 -13.75 -3.44 7.44
N ALA A 106 -14.28 -2.70 6.46
CA ALA A 106 -15.17 -1.58 6.72
C ALA A 106 -16.60 -2.10 7.00
N PRO A 107 -17.45 -1.37 7.74
CA PRO A 107 -17.16 -0.16 8.50
C PRO A 107 -16.77 -0.51 9.95
N CYS A 108 -15.81 -1.41 10.17
CA CYS A 108 -15.40 -1.80 11.52
C CYS A 108 -14.55 -0.72 12.17
N THR A 109 -15.19 0.41 12.43
CA THR A 109 -14.65 1.51 13.23
C THR A 109 -15.10 1.40 14.68
N THR A 110 -15.75 0.32 15.11
CA THR A 110 -16.04 0.07 16.54
C THR A 110 -14.79 0.16 17.43
N PHE A 111 -13.60 0.07 16.84
CA PHE A 111 -12.28 0.24 17.45
C PHE A 111 -11.82 1.71 17.58
N ALA A 112 -12.57 2.62 16.98
CA ALA A 112 -12.34 4.04 16.88
C ALA A 112 -13.56 4.76 17.46
N ASN A 113 -13.50 5.15 18.72
CA ASN A 113 -14.52 5.98 19.39
C ASN A 113 -14.56 7.42 18.84
N SER A 114 -14.37 7.59 17.54
CA SER A 114 -13.93 8.85 17.02
C SER A 114 -14.77 9.25 15.81
N ALA A 115 -15.43 10.38 15.95
CA ALA A 115 -15.86 11.24 14.83
C ALA A 115 -14.65 11.76 14.03
N VAL A 116 -13.55 11.00 13.97
CA VAL A 116 -12.26 11.38 13.40
C VAL A 116 -12.11 10.65 12.07
N PRO A 117 -11.78 11.40 11.00
CA PRO A 117 -11.56 10.78 9.71
C PRO A 117 -10.45 9.73 9.72
N SER A 118 -10.68 8.61 9.03
CA SER A 118 -9.80 7.44 9.13
C SER A 118 -9.44 6.83 7.77
N VAL A 119 -8.26 6.22 7.70
CA VAL A 119 -7.80 5.41 6.57
C VAL A 119 -7.73 3.94 7.00
N GLY A 120 -8.60 3.11 6.43
CA GLY A 120 -8.67 1.68 6.70
C GLY A 120 -8.04 0.82 5.62
N ARG A 121 -7.52 -0.35 6.00
CA ARG A 121 -6.96 -1.36 5.08
C ARG A 121 -7.46 -2.75 5.45
N PHE A 122 -8.08 -3.43 4.49
CA PHE A 122 -8.41 -4.85 4.64
C PHE A 122 -7.31 -5.72 4.02
N ASN A 123 -6.32 -6.05 4.85
CA ASN A 123 -5.09 -6.75 4.47
C ASN A 123 -5.04 -8.24 4.79
N GLY A 124 -6.19 -8.87 5.10
CA GLY A 124 -6.33 -10.33 5.12
C GLY A 124 -5.59 -11.07 6.26
N TRP A 125 -4.68 -10.41 6.98
CA TRP A 125 -3.98 -10.98 8.14
C TRP A 125 -4.90 -11.26 9.34
N LEU A 126 -5.95 -10.45 9.49
CA LEU A 126 -7.03 -10.62 10.44
C LEU A 126 -7.97 -11.59 9.74
N GLY A 127 -7.95 -12.85 10.19
CA GLY A 127 -8.76 -13.90 9.60
C GLY A 127 -10.20 -13.42 9.38
N LYS A 128 -10.72 -13.62 8.17
CA LYS A 128 -12.04 -13.15 7.72
C LYS A 128 -13.18 -13.50 8.69
N TYR A 129 -13.01 -14.55 9.48
CA TYR A 129 -14.00 -15.08 10.41
C TYR A 129 -13.97 -14.45 11.81
N GLY A 130 -12.92 -13.70 12.17
CA GLY A 130 -12.77 -13.14 13.51
C GLY A 130 -13.47 -11.80 13.73
N TYR A 131 -13.71 -11.05 12.64
CA TYR A 131 -14.17 -9.66 12.72
C TYR A 131 -15.16 -9.36 11.60
N THR A 132 -16.42 -9.77 11.75
CA THR A 132 -17.50 -9.36 10.86
C THR A 132 -18.15 -8.09 11.39
N CYS A 133 -18.16 -7.03 10.58
CA CYS A 133 -19.10 -5.95 10.80
C CYS A 133 -20.47 -6.36 10.33
N GLU A 134 -21.41 -6.43 11.27
CA GLU A 134 -22.82 -6.73 10.97
C GLU A 134 -23.49 -5.54 10.27
N ASP A 135 -23.07 -4.32 10.61
CA ASP A 135 -23.61 -3.11 10.02
C ASP A 135 -23.06 -2.85 8.62
N ALA A 136 -23.95 -2.65 7.65
CA ALA A 136 -23.58 -2.16 6.31
C ALA A 136 -22.99 -0.74 6.36
N VAL A 137 -23.47 0.08 7.31
CA VAL A 137 -22.97 1.42 7.64
C VAL A 137 -23.23 1.68 9.13
N LEU A 138 -22.32 2.38 9.80
CA LEU A 138 -22.50 2.72 11.23
C LEU A 138 -23.75 3.58 11.44
N PRO A 139 -24.35 3.56 12.65
CA PRO A 139 -25.38 4.52 13.05
C PRO A 139 -24.93 5.97 12.87
N LEU A 140 -25.84 6.86 12.46
CA LEU A 140 -25.53 8.25 12.07
C LEU A 140 -24.63 8.99 13.08
N GLY A 141 -24.95 8.92 14.37
CA GLY A 141 -24.17 9.60 15.44
C GLY A 141 -22.76 9.06 15.68
N ARG A 142 -22.37 7.97 14.99
CA ARG A 142 -21.05 7.35 15.07
C ARG A 142 -20.31 7.36 13.73
N ARG A 143 -20.89 7.95 12.68
CA ARG A 143 -20.23 8.04 11.37
C ARG A 143 -19.13 9.08 11.41
N ALA A 144 -18.00 8.72 10.82
CA ALA A 144 -16.91 9.62 10.49
C ALA A 144 -16.54 9.42 9.01
N PRO A 145 -16.00 10.44 8.33
CA PRO A 145 -15.47 10.24 7.00
C PRO A 145 -14.39 9.15 7.00
N TYR A 146 -14.34 8.31 5.97
CA TYR A 146 -13.25 7.36 5.83
C TYR A 146 -12.86 7.11 4.39
N LEU A 147 -11.66 6.56 4.24
CA LEU A 147 -11.11 5.94 3.05
C LEU A 147 -10.80 4.50 3.43
N TRP A 148 -11.23 3.53 2.63
CA TRP A 148 -10.96 2.13 2.91
C TRP A 148 -10.40 1.41 1.70
N PHE A 149 -9.21 0.85 1.85
CA PHE A 149 -8.59 0.01 0.83
C PHE A 149 -9.03 -1.43 0.96
N ASN A 150 -9.29 -2.03 -0.20
CA ASN A 150 -9.75 -3.39 -0.37
C ASN A 150 -10.99 -3.72 0.46
N ASP A 151 -11.87 -2.73 0.59
CA ASP A 151 -13.14 -2.86 1.29
C ASP A 151 -13.94 -4.07 0.79
N VAL A 152 -14.77 -4.66 1.65
CA VAL A 152 -15.65 -5.78 1.30
C VAL A 152 -16.83 -5.35 0.43
N GLN A 153 -17.18 -4.06 0.43
CA GLN A 153 -18.29 -3.52 -0.35
C GLN A 153 -18.10 -3.68 -1.87
N ALA A 154 -19.22 -3.81 -2.60
CA ALA A 154 -19.20 -3.86 -4.05
C ALA A 154 -18.94 -2.46 -4.64
N PRO A 155 -18.25 -2.35 -5.81
CA PRO A 155 -18.12 -1.08 -6.53
C PRO A 155 -19.48 -0.41 -6.81
N GLY A 156 -19.50 0.92 -6.75
CA GLY A 156 -20.71 1.73 -6.97
C GLY A 156 -20.88 2.80 -5.89
N THR A 157 -22.00 3.51 -5.96
CA THR A 157 -22.33 4.59 -5.03
C THR A 157 -23.55 4.19 -4.20
N LYS A 158 -23.43 4.28 -2.88
CA LYS A 158 -24.50 4.05 -1.91
C LYS A 158 -24.79 5.35 -1.18
N ARG A 159 -26.07 5.69 -1.07
CA ARG A 159 -26.53 6.85 -0.32
C ARG A 159 -27.16 6.40 0.98
N TYR A 160 -26.86 7.12 2.04
CA TYR A 160 -27.38 6.92 3.37
C TYR A 160 -28.10 8.19 3.84
N ASP A 161 -28.71 8.11 5.01
CA ASP A 161 -29.35 9.24 5.71
C ASP A 161 -28.38 10.39 6.00
N ALA A 162 -28.94 11.59 6.18
CA ALA A 162 -28.22 12.83 6.48
C ALA A 162 -27.11 13.20 5.47
N GLY A 163 -27.30 12.86 4.19
CA GLY A 163 -26.39 13.24 3.11
C GLY A 163 -25.12 12.40 3.01
N TRP A 164 -24.96 11.38 3.85
CA TRP A 164 -23.82 10.48 3.79
C TRP A 164 -23.84 9.66 2.51
N THR A 165 -22.69 9.58 1.85
CA THR A 165 -22.51 8.81 0.63
C THR A 165 -21.23 8.01 0.73
N GLU A 166 -21.32 6.72 0.41
CA GLU A 166 -20.17 5.86 0.19
C GLU A 166 -20.03 5.60 -1.31
N GLU A 167 -18.84 5.80 -1.86
CA GLU A 167 -18.54 5.38 -3.22
C GLU A 167 -17.30 4.50 -3.25
N THR A 168 -17.44 3.34 -3.87
CA THR A 168 -16.39 2.34 -4.06
C THR A 168 -15.98 2.29 -5.53
N ARG A 169 -14.70 2.52 -5.82
CA ARG A 169 -14.11 2.35 -7.17
C ARG A 169 -13.09 1.22 -7.18
N LEU A 170 -12.89 0.63 -8.35
CA LEU A 170 -11.80 -0.32 -8.58
C LEU A 170 -10.63 0.40 -9.25
N VAL A 171 -9.48 0.43 -8.58
CA VAL A 171 -8.27 1.10 -9.05
C VAL A 171 -7.12 0.11 -9.03
N GLY A 172 -6.56 -0.22 -10.20
CA GLY A 172 -5.49 -1.22 -10.30
C GLY A 172 -5.86 -2.62 -9.79
N GLY A 173 -7.16 -2.95 -9.67
CA GLY A 173 -7.63 -4.19 -9.04
C GLY A 173 -7.84 -4.10 -7.53
N THR A 174 -7.55 -2.96 -6.91
CA THR A 174 -7.82 -2.68 -5.50
C THR A 174 -9.12 -1.89 -5.37
N LYS A 175 -10.05 -2.33 -4.50
CA LYS A 175 -11.25 -1.56 -4.17
C LYS A 175 -10.88 -0.37 -3.27
N ILE A 176 -11.40 0.81 -3.57
CA ILE A 176 -11.23 2.02 -2.76
C ILE A 176 -12.60 2.57 -2.45
N SER A 177 -13.01 2.53 -1.19
CA SER A 177 -14.27 3.08 -0.70
C SER A 177 -14.04 4.40 0.02
N VAL A 178 -14.87 5.39 -0.24
CA VAL A 178 -14.88 6.66 0.49
C VAL A 178 -16.28 6.93 1.01
N LEU A 179 -16.44 6.95 2.33
CA LEU A 179 -17.67 7.39 3.01
C LEU A 179 -17.47 8.81 3.52
N THR A 180 -18.38 9.72 3.19
CA THR A 180 -18.41 11.09 3.73
C THR A 180 -19.78 11.73 3.45
N ASN A 181 -20.14 12.78 4.20
CA ASN A 181 -21.27 13.65 3.90
C ASN A 181 -20.88 14.88 3.05
N ASP A 182 -19.61 14.99 2.66
CA ASP A 182 -19.08 16.04 1.77
C ASP A 182 -18.78 15.45 0.37
N ASP A 183 -19.65 15.78 -0.59
CA ASP A 183 -19.55 15.31 -1.98
C ASP A 183 -18.28 15.81 -2.70
N ALA A 184 -17.80 17.02 -2.38
CA ALA A 184 -16.60 17.59 -2.98
C ALA A 184 -15.35 16.88 -2.46
N LEU A 185 -15.28 16.62 -1.16
CA LEU A 185 -14.21 15.82 -0.54
C LEU A 185 -14.17 14.40 -1.14
N ARG A 186 -15.33 13.74 -1.25
CA ARG A 186 -15.46 12.40 -1.82
C ARG A 186 -14.92 12.32 -3.24
N ARG A 187 -15.36 13.23 -4.12
CA ARG A 187 -14.89 13.29 -5.51
C ARG A 187 -13.40 13.56 -5.57
N ARG A 188 -12.88 14.52 -4.81
CA ARG A 188 -11.45 14.86 -4.81
C ARG A 188 -10.57 13.68 -4.41
N ILE A 189 -10.93 12.94 -3.37
CA ILE A 189 -10.21 11.71 -2.98
C ILE A 189 -10.26 10.72 -4.15
N LEU A 190 -11.45 10.35 -4.63
CA LEU A 190 -11.60 9.32 -5.66
C LEU A 190 -11.03 9.69 -7.04
N ASP A 191 -10.97 10.98 -7.38
CA ASP A 191 -10.41 11.47 -8.64
C ASP A 191 -8.88 11.54 -8.60
N SER A 192 -8.28 11.61 -7.39
CA SER A 192 -6.84 11.45 -7.21
C SER A 192 -6.36 9.99 -7.24
N ALA A 193 -7.29 9.04 -7.13
CA ALA A 193 -6.99 7.63 -7.05
C ALA A 193 -6.49 7.09 -8.39
N ARG A 194 -5.35 6.39 -8.39
CA ARG A 194 -4.78 5.80 -9.59
C ARG A 194 -4.02 4.50 -9.33
N PRO A 195 -3.82 3.66 -10.37
CA PRO A 195 -2.98 2.48 -10.26
C PRO A 195 -1.51 2.84 -10.00
N ILE A 196 -0.78 1.92 -9.37
CA ILE A 196 0.68 1.95 -9.27
C ILE A 196 1.25 1.16 -10.46
N THR A 197 1.88 1.84 -11.42
CA THR A 197 2.43 1.22 -12.64
C THR A 197 3.93 0.92 -12.56
N GLY A 198 4.59 1.29 -11.46
CA GLY A 198 5.99 1.02 -11.18
C GLY A 198 6.19 1.08 -9.67
N THR A 199 6.35 2.30 -9.15
CA THR A 199 6.35 2.59 -7.72
C THR A 199 5.23 3.56 -7.35
N ASP A 200 4.83 3.57 -6.09
CA ASP A 200 3.98 4.61 -5.56
C ASP A 200 4.73 5.95 -5.38
N TYR A 201 4.10 6.92 -4.73
CA TYR A 201 4.73 8.22 -4.43
C TYR A 201 6.01 8.10 -3.59
N TYR A 202 6.07 7.13 -2.68
CA TYR A 202 7.17 6.87 -1.76
C TYR A 202 8.21 5.90 -2.35
N GLY A 203 8.17 5.63 -3.66
CA GLY A 203 9.12 4.70 -4.27
C GLY A 203 8.84 3.22 -3.95
N CYS A 204 7.67 2.89 -3.41
CA CYS A 204 7.27 1.53 -3.07
C CYS A 204 6.59 0.82 -4.26
N PRO A 205 7.23 -0.19 -4.86
CA PRO A 205 6.58 -1.06 -5.86
C PRO A 205 5.46 -1.91 -5.25
N PRO A 206 4.50 -2.40 -6.05
CA PRO A 206 3.33 -3.12 -5.52
C PRO A 206 3.63 -4.58 -5.11
N THR A 207 4.61 -5.23 -5.74
CA THR A 207 4.91 -6.67 -5.52
C THR A 207 6.39 -7.08 -5.54
N ASP A 208 7.27 -6.23 -6.03
CA ASP A 208 8.70 -6.51 -6.13
C ASP A 208 9.42 -5.73 -5.03
N LEU A 209 9.90 -6.38 -3.97
CA LEU A 209 10.57 -5.71 -2.86
C LEU A 209 11.86 -4.97 -3.28
N GLY A 210 12.32 -5.17 -4.52
CA GLY A 210 13.56 -4.64 -5.04
C GLY A 210 14.75 -5.53 -4.68
N PRO A 211 15.97 -5.13 -5.04
CA PRO A 211 17.16 -5.80 -4.54
C PRO A 211 17.37 -5.50 -3.05
N HIS A 212 18.17 -6.34 -2.41
CA HIS A 212 18.82 -5.95 -1.16
C HIS A 212 19.78 -4.77 -1.43
N GLY A 213 20.12 -4.01 -0.40
CA GLY A 213 21.06 -2.88 -0.53
C GLY A 213 22.47 -3.30 -0.93
N THR A 214 23.39 -2.35 -0.91
CA THR A 214 24.82 -2.58 -1.19
C THR A 214 25.69 -2.22 0.01
N GLY A 215 25.16 -2.40 1.22
CA GLY A 215 25.78 -1.99 2.48
C GLY A 215 25.42 -0.56 2.88
N LEU A 216 24.98 -0.40 4.12
CA LEU A 216 24.68 0.90 4.72
C LEU A 216 25.99 1.62 5.08
N ASP A 217 26.21 2.82 4.54
CA ASP A 217 27.34 3.65 4.99
C ASP A 217 26.98 4.39 6.28
N ALA A 218 27.51 3.90 7.40
CA ALA A 218 27.34 4.49 8.72
C ALA A 218 27.78 5.96 8.84
N LYS A 219 28.65 6.43 7.94
CA LYS A 219 29.18 7.80 7.96
C LYS A 219 28.39 8.74 7.07
N GLU A 220 27.52 8.23 6.20
CA GLU A 220 26.73 9.06 5.31
C GLU A 220 25.70 9.88 6.09
N GLN A 221 25.56 11.16 5.73
CA GLN A 221 24.53 12.00 6.32
C GLN A 221 23.18 11.68 5.69
N ILE A 222 22.32 11.00 6.45
CA ILE A 222 20.95 10.69 6.04
C ILE A 222 20.04 11.92 6.15
N THR A 223 19.28 12.19 5.09
CA THR A 223 18.40 13.37 4.96
C THR A 223 16.92 13.02 4.98
N SER A 224 16.57 11.79 4.60
CA SER A 224 15.21 11.24 4.70
C SER A 224 15.27 9.73 4.52
N ALA A 225 14.13 9.06 4.69
CA ALA A 225 13.98 7.66 4.28
C ALA A 225 12.58 7.41 3.72
N ASP A 226 12.48 6.63 2.65
CA ASP A 226 11.22 6.08 2.17
C ASP A 226 10.99 4.70 2.84
N VAL A 227 9.79 4.43 3.36
CA VAL A 227 9.45 3.18 4.07
C VAL A 227 8.33 2.46 3.35
N CYS A 228 8.58 1.21 2.97
CA CYS A 228 7.63 0.36 2.28
C CYS A 228 7.33 -0.88 3.13
N GLU A 229 6.08 -1.05 3.53
CA GLU A 229 5.61 -2.23 4.27
C GLU A 229 4.92 -3.22 3.34
N TYR A 230 5.29 -4.49 3.46
CA TYR A 230 4.76 -5.58 2.65
C TYR A 230 4.28 -6.75 3.49
N TRP A 231 3.26 -7.42 2.98
CA TRP A 231 2.71 -8.64 3.55
C TRP A 231 2.41 -9.62 2.41
N HIS A 232 2.94 -10.85 2.51
CA HIS A 232 2.94 -11.83 1.42
C HIS A 232 3.38 -11.26 0.07
N GLY A 233 4.43 -10.42 0.09
CA GLY A 233 4.98 -9.79 -1.10
C GLY A 233 4.05 -8.77 -1.77
N SER A 234 2.98 -8.31 -1.10
CA SER A 234 2.13 -7.23 -1.59
C SER A 234 2.30 -5.98 -0.75
N LEU A 235 2.35 -4.81 -1.38
CA LEU A 235 2.44 -3.52 -0.70
C LEU A 235 1.23 -3.33 0.23
N VAL A 236 1.50 -2.97 1.48
CA VAL A 236 0.50 -2.63 2.51
C VAL A 236 0.45 -1.12 2.72
N ALA A 237 1.61 -0.48 2.80
CA ALA A 237 1.70 0.96 3.00
C ALA A 237 3.06 1.48 2.54
N GLY A 238 3.08 2.73 2.10
CA GLY A 238 4.29 3.52 1.85
C GLY A 238 4.25 4.79 2.70
N SER A 239 5.38 5.24 3.21
CA SER A 239 5.52 6.53 3.88
C SER A 239 6.93 7.10 3.73
N GLN A 240 7.15 8.31 4.25
CA GLN A 240 8.46 8.95 4.30
C GLN A 240 8.78 9.42 5.73
N LEU A 241 10.02 9.19 6.14
CA LEU A 241 10.60 9.69 7.39
C LEU A 241 11.44 10.94 7.12
N GLY A 242 11.31 11.92 8.02
CA GLY A 242 12.20 13.10 8.03
C GLY A 242 13.62 12.75 8.49
N ALA A 243 14.56 13.66 8.23
CA ALA A 243 16.00 13.50 8.48
C ALA A 243 16.35 12.95 9.87
N GLY A 244 15.71 13.47 10.92
CA GLY A 244 15.98 13.08 12.31
C GLY A 244 15.67 11.60 12.58
N THR A 245 14.45 11.17 12.27
CA THR A 245 14.02 9.78 12.45
C THR A 245 14.79 8.83 11.54
N ALA A 246 15.03 9.22 10.28
CA ALA A 246 15.82 8.43 9.33
C ALA A 246 17.28 8.23 9.80
N SER A 247 17.92 9.29 10.31
CA SER A 247 19.27 9.20 10.87
C SER A 247 19.32 8.31 12.11
N ALA A 248 18.35 8.46 13.02
CA ALA A 248 18.25 7.61 14.22
C ALA A 248 18.05 6.14 13.85
N PHE A 249 17.27 5.85 12.82
CA PHE A 249 17.08 4.51 12.29
C PHE A 249 18.39 3.93 11.75
N ALA A 250 19.09 4.66 10.87
CA ALA A 250 20.38 4.22 10.30
C ALA A 250 21.43 3.93 11.39
N GLN A 251 21.54 4.82 12.38
CA GLN A 251 22.45 4.65 13.52
C GLN A 251 22.14 3.38 14.32
N ARG A 252 20.85 3.09 14.59
CA ARG A 252 20.45 1.88 15.31
C ARG A 252 20.74 0.61 14.52
N VAL A 253 20.42 0.61 13.23
CA VAL A 253 20.73 -0.54 12.35
C VAL A 253 22.24 -0.79 12.37
N ASN A 254 23.06 0.23 12.12
CA ASN A 254 24.51 0.06 12.09
C ASN A 254 25.12 -0.32 13.45
N GLY A 255 24.55 0.20 14.56
CA GLY A 255 24.98 -0.16 15.92
C GLY A 255 24.51 -1.53 16.40
N SER A 256 23.64 -2.20 15.64
CA SER A 256 23.11 -3.52 16.00
C SER A 256 24.15 -4.62 15.77
N PRO A 257 24.20 -5.65 16.64
CA PRO A 257 25.13 -6.75 16.49
C PRO A 257 24.86 -7.52 15.20
N GLU A 258 25.94 -7.92 14.52
CA GLU A 258 25.85 -8.82 13.38
C GLU A 258 25.30 -10.18 13.83
N GLY A 259 24.47 -10.77 12.98
CA GLY A 259 23.87 -12.05 13.28
C GLY A 259 22.77 -12.40 12.32
N SER A 260 22.63 -13.70 12.06
CA SER A 260 21.51 -14.22 11.32
C SER A 260 20.21 -14.06 12.09
N ARG A 261 19.09 -14.17 11.37
CA ARG A 261 17.75 -14.16 11.95
C ARG A 261 17.61 -15.24 13.02
N SER A 262 17.01 -14.85 14.14
CA SER A 262 16.67 -15.78 15.22
C SER A 262 15.67 -16.83 14.77
N PRO A 263 15.80 -18.08 15.25
CA PRO A 263 14.83 -19.12 14.97
C PRO A 263 13.47 -18.74 15.55
N ARG A 264 12.41 -19.17 14.87
CA ARG A 264 11.04 -19.01 15.35
C ARG A 264 10.80 -19.88 16.57
N ALA A 265 9.95 -19.40 17.48
CA ALA A 265 9.35 -20.21 18.52
C ALA A 265 8.65 -21.43 17.89
N LYS A 266 8.89 -22.62 18.44
CA LYS A 266 8.29 -23.87 17.96
C LYS A 266 6.75 -23.76 18.02
N GLY A 267 6.09 -24.09 16.91
CA GLY A 267 4.62 -24.05 16.81
C GLY A 267 4.05 -22.68 16.42
N CYS A 268 4.87 -21.65 16.25
CA CYS A 268 4.41 -20.33 15.82
C CYS A 268 4.37 -20.23 14.28
N GLY A 269 3.21 -19.88 13.74
CA GLY A 269 2.95 -19.78 12.30
C GLY A 269 3.35 -18.44 11.67
N ASN A 270 3.44 -18.37 10.34
CA ASN A 270 3.91 -17.19 9.61
C ASN A 270 2.82 -16.15 9.26
N ILE A 271 1.72 -16.11 10.02
CA ILE A 271 0.53 -15.38 9.55
C ILE A 271 0.72 -13.85 9.53
N ASP A 272 1.59 -13.32 10.40
CA ASP A 272 1.75 -11.88 10.60
C ASP A 272 3.16 -11.36 10.27
N GLN A 273 3.97 -12.14 9.56
CA GLN A 273 5.29 -11.65 9.15
C GLN A 273 5.14 -10.52 8.15
N ARG A 274 5.82 -9.41 8.45
CA ARG A 274 5.89 -8.23 7.61
C ARG A 274 7.32 -8.05 7.14
N THR A 275 7.44 -7.55 5.92
CA THR A 275 8.72 -7.09 5.40
C THR A 275 8.66 -5.59 5.24
N TYR A 276 9.62 -4.89 5.82
CA TYR A 276 9.82 -3.47 5.56
C TYR A 276 11.06 -3.31 4.67
N VAL A 277 10.96 -2.46 3.66
CA VAL A 277 12.11 -1.98 2.89
C VAL A 277 12.25 -0.49 3.18
N VAL A 278 13.36 -0.11 3.81
CA VAL A 278 13.65 1.27 4.18
C VAL A 278 14.77 1.78 3.29
N THR A 279 14.47 2.71 2.39
CA THR A 279 15.46 3.32 1.50
C THR A 279 15.92 4.62 2.13
N LEU A 280 17.14 4.62 2.65
CA LEU A 280 17.78 5.76 3.31
C LEU A 280 18.40 6.67 2.26
N HIS A 281 18.05 7.95 2.28
CA HIS A 281 18.54 8.93 1.31
C HIS A 281 19.64 9.77 1.93
N GLY A 282 20.87 9.51 1.52
CA GLY A 282 22.01 10.38 1.80
C GLY A 282 22.18 11.45 0.73
N ARG A 283 23.32 12.15 0.79
CA ARG A 283 23.65 13.20 -0.20
C ARG A 283 24.10 12.58 -1.52
N ALA A 284 24.95 11.56 -1.45
CA ALA A 284 25.62 10.98 -2.61
C ALA A 284 24.87 9.77 -3.16
N LYS A 285 24.26 8.96 -2.28
CA LYS A 285 23.58 7.73 -2.69
C LYS A 285 22.34 7.45 -1.83
N SER A 286 21.69 6.33 -2.12
CA SER A 286 20.68 5.79 -1.23
C SER A 286 20.92 4.31 -1.00
N ASP A 287 20.73 3.90 0.24
CA ASP A 287 20.96 2.54 0.69
C ASP A 287 19.63 1.94 1.18
N SER A 288 19.31 0.73 0.75
CA SER A 288 18.10 0.03 1.16
C SER A 288 18.40 -0.98 2.27
N VAL A 289 17.61 -0.94 3.34
CA VAL A 289 17.67 -1.88 4.46
C VAL A 289 16.36 -2.67 4.50
N TRP A 290 16.47 -3.98 4.42
CA TRP A 290 15.36 -4.90 4.60
C TRP A 290 15.18 -5.25 6.06
N ILE A 291 13.94 -5.25 6.54
CA ILE A 291 13.59 -5.66 7.89
C ILE A 291 12.51 -6.71 7.83
N ILE A 292 12.76 -7.85 8.47
CA ILE A 292 11.77 -8.90 8.63
C ILE A 292 11.21 -8.81 10.05
N ALA A 293 10.02 -8.23 10.18
CA ALA A 293 9.30 -8.16 11.44
C ALA A 293 8.44 -9.42 11.59
N ASP A 294 8.72 -10.19 12.64
CA ASP A 294 8.05 -11.46 12.89
C ASP A 294 7.73 -11.60 14.37
N TYR A 295 6.46 -11.77 14.71
CA TYR A 295 6.01 -11.88 16.11
C TYR A 295 6.43 -13.21 16.76
N CYS A 296 6.89 -14.18 15.98
CA CYS A 296 7.30 -15.51 16.45
C CYS A 296 8.75 -15.59 16.95
N ILE A 297 9.48 -14.48 17.06
CA ILE A 297 10.89 -14.48 17.48
C ILE A 297 11.01 -14.40 19.00
N THR A 298 11.81 -15.28 19.61
CA THR A 298 11.86 -15.44 21.08
C THR A 298 12.68 -14.38 21.81
N ASP A 299 13.65 -13.77 21.13
CA ASP A 299 14.59 -12.83 21.73
C ASP A 299 14.25 -11.36 21.46
N ARG A 300 13.09 -11.10 20.84
CA ARG A 300 12.56 -9.75 20.56
C ARG A 300 13.49 -8.88 19.69
N THR A 301 14.42 -9.49 18.94
CA THR A 301 15.27 -8.78 17.97
C THR A 301 14.74 -8.96 16.55
N VAL A 302 14.75 -7.92 15.73
CA VAL A 302 14.34 -8.00 14.31
C VAL A 302 15.55 -8.20 13.42
N SER A 303 15.39 -9.00 12.37
CA SER A 303 16.44 -9.20 11.37
C SER A 303 16.46 -8.00 10.43
N THR A 304 17.65 -7.41 10.27
CA THR A 304 17.94 -6.37 9.27
C THR A 304 18.96 -6.92 8.27
N ASP A 305 18.85 -6.50 7.01
CA ASP A 305 19.75 -6.91 5.93
C ASP A 305 19.93 -5.72 4.97
N ASP A 306 21.14 -5.18 4.89
CA ASP A 306 21.50 -4.07 3.99
C ASP A 306 22.19 -4.57 2.70
N GLY A 307 22.15 -5.88 2.45
CA GLY A 307 22.77 -6.58 1.33
C GLY A 307 24.24 -6.97 1.51
N ILE A 308 24.93 -6.44 2.51
CA ILE A 308 26.29 -6.87 2.88
C ILE A 308 26.31 -7.50 4.26
N THR A 309 25.60 -6.91 5.22
CA THR A 309 25.59 -7.34 6.61
C THR A 309 24.18 -7.62 7.09
N GLN A 310 24.00 -8.81 7.67
CA GLN A 310 22.81 -9.12 8.45
C GLN A 310 23.03 -8.77 9.91
N ARG A 311 22.11 -7.99 10.48
CA ARG A 311 22.18 -7.54 11.87
C ARG A 311 20.88 -7.85 12.61
N ARG A 312 20.99 -7.93 13.93
CA ARG A 312 19.89 -8.18 14.85
C ARG A 312 19.56 -6.91 15.63
N ALA A 313 18.63 -6.14 15.10
CA ALA A 313 18.25 -4.88 15.72
C ALA A 313 17.24 -5.09 16.85
N ASP A 314 17.27 -4.20 17.84
CA ASP A 314 16.25 -4.18 18.88
C ASP A 314 14.89 -3.72 18.33
N ARG A 315 13.83 -3.94 19.13
CA ARG A 315 12.47 -3.53 18.76
C ARG A 315 12.31 -2.01 18.62
N GLY A 316 13.11 -1.22 19.33
CA GLY A 316 13.11 0.24 19.18
C GLY A 316 13.54 0.70 17.78
N THR A 317 14.30 -0.12 17.05
CA THR A 317 14.61 0.12 15.63
C THR A 317 13.36 0.00 14.75
N LEU A 318 12.53 -1.03 15.01
CA LEU A 318 11.26 -1.21 14.32
C LEU A 318 10.24 -0.11 14.69
N ASP A 319 10.22 0.33 15.94
CA ASP A 319 9.32 1.40 16.42
C ASP A 319 9.57 2.75 15.72
N LEU A 320 10.78 2.99 15.19
CA LEU A 320 11.08 4.19 14.40
C LEU A 320 10.37 4.20 13.04
N ILE A 321 10.06 3.03 12.48
CA ILE A 321 9.39 2.91 11.18
C ILE A 321 7.92 2.49 11.30
N GLN A 322 7.53 1.86 12.42
CA GLN A 322 6.14 1.54 12.75
C GLN A 322 5.43 2.75 13.36
N GLN A 323 5.27 3.79 12.56
CA GLN A 323 4.57 5.03 12.92
C GLN A 323 3.46 5.32 11.91
N GLY A 324 2.41 6.03 12.33
CA GLY A 324 1.29 6.42 11.48
C GLY A 324 0.69 5.23 10.72
N VAL A 325 0.79 5.27 9.39
CA VAL A 325 0.24 4.27 8.47
C VAL A 325 0.76 2.85 8.72
N HIS A 326 1.97 2.71 9.29
CA HIS A 326 2.61 1.43 9.60
C HIS A 326 2.23 0.86 10.97
N ARG A 327 1.41 1.58 11.73
CA ARG A 327 0.89 1.16 13.03
C ARG A 327 -0.63 1.35 13.10
N PRO A 328 -1.38 0.69 12.21
CA PRO A 328 -2.84 0.77 12.24
C PRO A 328 -3.36 0.16 13.55
N ILE A 329 -4.46 0.72 14.06
CA ILE A 329 -5.22 0.13 15.16
C ILE A 329 -5.76 -1.21 14.66
N GLN A 330 -5.44 -2.29 15.39
CA GLN A 330 -5.92 -3.63 15.06
C GLN A 330 -6.97 -4.08 16.09
N PRO A 331 -8.05 -4.74 15.65
CA PRO A 331 -9.05 -5.33 16.55
C PRO A 331 -8.44 -6.33 17.55
N SER A 332 -7.46 -7.12 17.11
CA SER A 332 -6.75 -8.10 17.94
C SER A 332 -6.03 -7.45 19.12
N ASP A 333 -5.51 -6.23 18.97
CA ASP A 333 -4.79 -5.52 20.04
C ASP A 333 -5.72 -5.13 21.21
N ILE A 334 -7.03 -5.06 20.97
CA ILE A 334 -8.03 -4.63 21.95
C ILE A 334 -8.76 -5.84 22.56
N PHE A 335 -9.00 -6.90 21.78
CA PHE A 335 -9.93 -7.96 22.14
C PHE A 335 -9.30 -9.30 22.52
N ASP A 336 -8.02 -9.56 22.23
CA ASP A 336 -7.36 -10.72 22.84
C ASP A 336 -6.77 -10.27 24.19
N PRO A 337 -7.40 -10.62 25.35
CA PRO A 337 -6.71 -10.48 26.62
C PRO A 337 -5.41 -11.29 26.52
N VAL A 338 -4.34 -10.83 27.17
CA VAL A 338 -3.06 -11.56 27.24
C VAL A 338 -3.36 -12.98 27.72
N ARG A 339 -3.49 -13.93 26.79
CA ARG A 339 -3.65 -15.33 27.16
C ARG A 339 -2.29 -15.79 27.64
N PRO A 340 -2.21 -16.52 28.77
CA PRO A 340 -0.99 -17.22 29.12
C PRO A 340 -0.56 -18.02 27.89
N ILE A 341 0.70 -17.86 27.45
CA ILE A 341 1.29 -18.75 26.45
C ILE A 341 1.38 -20.11 27.14
N THR A 342 0.30 -20.89 27.10
CA THR A 342 0.34 -22.28 27.54
C THR A 342 1.17 -23.00 26.48
N PRO A 343 2.36 -23.52 26.82
CA PRO A 343 3.08 -24.36 25.88
C PRO A 343 2.15 -25.52 25.49
N PRO A 344 2.15 -25.97 24.23
CA PRO A 344 1.40 -27.16 23.87
C PRO A 344 1.83 -28.29 24.80
N ASN A 345 0.86 -28.94 25.46
CA ASN A 345 1.10 -30.18 26.19
C ASN A 345 1.81 -31.14 25.23
N ARG A 346 3.00 -31.58 25.64
CA ARG A 346 3.84 -32.48 24.85
C ARG A 346 3.20 -33.84 24.67
#